data_AF-A0A445DER6-F1
#
_entry.id   AF-A0A445DER6-F1
#
_cell.length_a   1.000
_cell.length_b   1.000
_cell.length_c   1.000
_cell.angle_alpha   90.00
_cell.angle_beta   90.00
_cell.angle_gamma   90.00
#
_symmetry.space_group_name_H-M   'P 1'
#
loop_
_entity.id
_entity.type
_entity.pdbx_description
1 polymer ?
#
loop_
_entity_poly.entity_id
_entity_poly.type
_entity_poly.pdbx_seq_one_letter_code
_entity_poly.pdbx_strand_id
1 'polypeptide(L)'
;MIFTFGKRQSLMLHFSIFKVTCGVELASMYVETLVKGKISYDKKTLDLIKKIYQAFPRVPLPQHLWDVDDVQQLSEDIEMAKARVEGCSSFLKAAIMWSAKYGVDSNGSPELHIMLAEYIYSKSPEADIGKVTYHFMRGNDPKKFASTLVNFLGKCYLGEDDLMIARAVLRYLCQGNLREANLLGEEVKTQIESTKIEFPTSKLMQFITYLLQMMERDALPLFNMLRVNYKSSIDREPAFHEVS
;
A
#
# COMPACT_ATOMS: atom_id res chain seq x y z
N MET A 1 -12.13 -0.91 -44.48
CA MET A 1 -10.83 -1.30 -43.89
C MET A 1 -10.70 -0.93 -42.40
N ILE A 2 -11.51 0.01 -41.87
CA ILE A 2 -11.45 0.46 -40.46
C ILE A 2 -12.14 -0.52 -39.48
N PHE A 3 -13.24 -1.17 -39.89
CA PHE A 3 -13.98 -2.15 -39.05
C PHE A 3 -13.21 -3.44 -38.70
N THR A 4 -12.16 -3.78 -39.44
CA THR A 4 -11.33 -4.98 -39.21
C THR A 4 -10.20 -4.73 -38.22
N PHE A 5 -9.80 -3.49 -38.01
CA PHE A 5 -8.69 -3.13 -37.13
C PHE A 5 -9.12 -3.18 -35.65
N GLY A 6 -10.24 -2.53 -35.31
CA GLY A 6 -10.78 -2.56 -33.94
C GLY A 6 -11.15 -3.97 -33.44
N LYS A 7 -11.63 -4.85 -34.32
CA LYS A 7 -11.88 -6.27 -33.96
C LYS A 7 -10.60 -7.05 -33.67
N ARG A 8 -9.48 -6.73 -34.32
CA ARG A 8 -8.18 -7.39 -34.06
C ARG A 8 -7.54 -6.92 -32.75
N GLN A 9 -7.60 -5.61 -32.44
CA GLN A 9 -7.15 -5.07 -31.15
C GLN A 9 -7.94 -5.66 -29.98
N SER A 10 -9.28 -5.66 -30.07
CA SER A 10 -10.15 -6.26 -29.04
C SER A 10 -9.88 -7.75 -28.80
N LEU A 11 -9.53 -8.50 -29.84
CA LEU A 11 -9.21 -9.93 -29.73
C LEU A 11 -7.83 -10.18 -29.09
N MET A 12 -6.83 -9.33 -29.40
CA MET A 12 -5.53 -9.37 -28.72
C MET A 12 -5.62 -8.97 -27.24
N LEU A 13 -6.46 -7.99 -26.93
CA LEU A 13 -6.78 -7.59 -25.57
C LEU A 13 -7.40 -8.75 -24.78
N HIS A 14 -8.45 -9.37 -25.31
CA HIS A 14 -9.09 -10.54 -24.70
C HIS A 14 -8.12 -11.69 -24.46
N PHE A 15 -7.25 -11.99 -25.43
CA PHE A 15 -6.27 -13.06 -25.30
C PHE A 15 -5.20 -12.76 -24.24
N SER A 16 -4.78 -11.51 -24.14
CA SER A 16 -3.81 -11.07 -23.12
C SER A 16 -4.42 -11.11 -21.72
N ILE A 17 -5.67 -10.65 -21.57
CA ILE A 17 -6.44 -10.77 -20.33
C ILE A 17 -6.60 -12.25 -19.96
N PHE A 18 -6.95 -13.12 -20.91
CA PHE A 18 -7.12 -14.55 -20.68
C PHE A 18 -5.84 -15.23 -20.17
N LYS A 19 -4.66 -14.86 -20.69
CA LYS A 19 -3.38 -15.36 -20.16
C LYS A 19 -3.14 -14.91 -18.72
N VAL A 20 -3.49 -13.67 -18.40
CA VAL A 20 -3.40 -13.15 -17.03
C VAL A 20 -4.36 -13.91 -16.11
N THR A 21 -5.62 -14.13 -16.52
CA THR A 21 -6.61 -14.83 -15.69
C THR A 21 -6.23 -16.29 -15.47
N CYS A 22 -5.73 -17.01 -16.48
CA CYS A 22 -5.26 -18.38 -16.33
C CYS A 22 -4.08 -18.49 -15.34
N GLY A 23 -3.12 -17.55 -15.41
CA GLY A 23 -2.02 -17.50 -14.43
C GLY A 23 -2.50 -17.23 -13.00
N VAL A 24 -3.49 -16.34 -12.84
CA VAL A 24 -4.12 -16.03 -11.55
C VAL A 24 -4.88 -17.24 -10.98
N GLU A 25 -5.60 -17.97 -11.83
CA GLU A 25 -6.35 -19.18 -11.44
C GLU A 25 -5.40 -20.26 -10.94
N LEU A 26 -4.29 -20.52 -11.64
CA LEU A 26 -3.27 -21.47 -11.20
C LEU A 26 -2.64 -21.05 -9.87
N ALA A 27 -2.32 -19.77 -9.70
CA ALA A 27 -1.78 -19.22 -8.46
C ALA A 27 -2.77 -19.37 -7.29
N SER A 28 -4.06 -19.11 -7.55
CA SER A 28 -5.14 -19.23 -6.56
C SER A 28 -5.38 -20.70 -6.19
N MET A 29 -5.39 -21.60 -7.17
CA MET A 29 -5.51 -23.05 -6.96
C MET A 29 -4.36 -23.60 -6.09
N TYR A 30 -3.15 -23.07 -6.23
CA TYR A 30 -2.05 -23.43 -5.35
C TYR A 30 -2.36 -23.07 -3.89
N VAL A 31 -2.83 -21.85 -3.61
CA VAL A 31 -3.24 -21.44 -2.25
C VAL A 31 -4.41 -22.28 -1.74
N GLU A 32 -5.41 -22.55 -2.58
CA GLU A 32 -6.50 -23.47 -2.22
C GLU A 32 -6.00 -24.86 -1.85
N THR A 33 -4.98 -25.36 -2.55
CA THR A 33 -4.38 -26.67 -2.25
C THR A 33 -3.69 -26.64 -0.88
N LEU A 34 -3.02 -25.54 -0.53
CA LEU A 34 -2.49 -25.34 0.82
C LEU A 34 -3.60 -25.35 1.88
N VAL A 35 -4.71 -24.66 1.62
CA VAL A 35 -5.86 -24.58 2.54
C VAL A 35 -6.54 -25.93 2.72
N LYS A 36 -6.83 -26.65 1.62
CA LYS A 36 -7.48 -27.97 1.60
C LYS A 36 -6.58 -29.03 2.24
N GLY A 37 -5.27 -28.98 1.96
CA GLY A 37 -4.25 -29.84 2.56
C GLY A 37 -3.92 -29.49 4.01
N LYS A 38 -4.45 -28.39 4.55
CA LYS A 38 -4.11 -27.85 5.88
C LYS A 38 -2.60 -27.71 6.08
N ILE A 39 -1.92 -27.28 5.02
CA ILE A 39 -0.47 -27.14 5.04
C ILE A 39 -0.13 -25.96 5.94
N SER A 40 0.68 -26.23 6.97
CA SER A 40 1.18 -25.21 7.90
C SER A 40 2.00 -24.15 7.17
N TYR A 41 1.91 -22.92 7.64
CA TYR A 41 2.79 -21.84 7.21
C TYR A 41 4.23 -22.15 7.62
N ASP A 42 5.13 -22.17 6.64
CA ASP A 42 6.56 -22.28 6.86
C ASP A 42 7.34 -21.47 5.82
N LYS A 43 8.66 -21.40 6.00
CA LYS A 43 9.54 -20.67 5.07
C LYS A 43 9.47 -21.22 3.64
N LYS A 44 9.34 -22.53 3.46
CA LYS A 44 9.36 -23.18 2.14
C LYS A 44 8.10 -22.84 1.33
N THR A 45 6.95 -22.92 1.97
CA THR A 45 5.64 -22.58 1.40
C THR A 45 5.55 -21.09 1.09
N LEU A 46 6.04 -20.23 2.00
CA LEU A 46 6.18 -18.80 1.75
C LEU A 46 7.09 -18.49 0.56
N ASP A 47 8.25 -19.15 0.45
CA ASP A 47 9.18 -18.95 -0.65
C ASP A 47 8.58 -19.37 -2.00
N LEU A 48 7.73 -20.39 -2.03
CA LEU A 48 6.99 -20.76 -3.23
C LEU A 48 5.91 -19.71 -3.60
N ILE A 49 5.18 -19.18 -2.61
CA ILE A 49 4.24 -18.05 -2.82
C ILE A 49 4.99 -16.83 -3.38
N LYS A 50 6.18 -16.52 -2.84
CA LYS A 50 7.04 -15.45 -3.34
C LYS A 50 7.47 -15.66 -4.79
N LYS A 51 7.81 -16.89 -5.18
CA LYS A 51 8.14 -17.24 -6.58
C LYS A 51 6.95 -17.04 -7.51
N ILE A 52 5.76 -17.47 -7.09
CA ILE A 52 4.52 -17.26 -7.85
C ILE A 52 4.24 -15.76 -7.99
N TYR A 53 4.32 -15.00 -6.89
CA TYR A 53 4.22 -13.54 -6.90
C TYR A 53 5.23 -12.90 -7.87
N GLN A 54 6.47 -13.41 -7.90
CA GLN A 54 7.50 -12.88 -8.79
C GLN A 54 7.22 -13.12 -10.27
N ALA A 55 6.38 -14.10 -10.61
CA ALA A 55 5.94 -14.38 -11.97
C ALA A 55 4.79 -13.47 -12.44
N PHE A 56 4.14 -12.72 -11.54
CA PHE A 56 3.07 -11.79 -11.93
C PHE A 56 3.61 -10.67 -12.84
N PRO A 57 2.87 -10.25 -13.89
CA PRO A 57 3.39 -9.28 -14.84
C PRO A 57 3.60 -7.89 -14.19
N ARG A 58 4.78 -7.31 -14.42
CA ARG A 58 5.18 -6.02 -13.82
C ARG A 58 5.15 -4.84 -14.79
N VAL A 59 4.40 -4.96 -15.88
CA VAL A 59 4.33 -3.97 -16.96
C VAL A 59 4.13 -2.56 -16.38
N PRO A 60 5.05 -1.62 -16.61
CA PRO A 60 4.90 -0.24 -16.16
C PRO A 60 3.66 0.40 -16.81
N LEU A 61 2.98 1.24 -16.05
CA LEU A 61 1.92 2.08 -16.61
C LEU A 61 2.56 3.19 -17.46
N PRO A 62 1.92 3.61 -18.57
CA PRO A 62 2.35 4.79 -19.30
C PRO A 62 2.45 6.00 -18.36
N GLN A 63 3.63 6.62 -18.29
CA GLN A 63 3.89 7.73 -17.35
C GLN A 63 3.22 9.04 -17.75
N HIS A 64 2.76 9.15 -19.01
CA HIS A 64 2.03 10.30 -19.54
C HIS A 64 0.69 9.84 -20.13
N LEU A 65 -0.39 9.95 -19.35
CA LEU A 65 -1.76 9.64 -19.80
C LEU A 65 -2.28 10.67 -20.83
N TRP A 66 -1.56 11.78 -21.05
CA TRP A 66 -2.04 12.97 -21.78
C TRP A 66 -1.35 13.14 -23.15
N ASP A 67 -0.45 12.23 -23.52
CA ASP A 67 0.40 12.31 -24.71
C ASP A 67 0.10 11.16 -25.71
N VAL A 68 -1.05 10.51 -25.53
CA VAL A 68 -1.51 9.40 -26.37
C VAL A 68 -2.56 9.94 -27.33
N ASP A 69 -2.21 10.06 -28.62
CA ASP A 69 -3.14 10.42 -29.71
C ASP A 69 -4.33 9.43 -29.83
N ASP A 70 -4.22 8.25 -29.19
CA ASP A 70 -5.21 7.18 -29.22
C ASP A 70 -5.79 6.88 -27.83
N VAL A 71 -6.90 7.57 -27.51
CA VAL A 71 -7.68 7.39 -26.28
C VAL A 71 -8.18 5.94 -26.11
N GLN A 72 -8.39 5.22 -27.21
CA GLN A 72 -8.87 3.84 -27.18
C GLN A 72 -7.78 2.91 -26.65
N GLN A 73 -6.56 3.01 -27.16
CA GLN A 73 -5.42 2.21 -26.69
C GLN A 73 -5.12 2.46 -25.20
N LEU A 74 -5.24 3.72 -24.76
CA LEU A 74 -5.05 4.09 -23.36
C LEU A 74 -6.08 3.42 -22.44
N SER A 75 -7.35 3.41 -22.83
CA SER A 75 -8.43 2.74 -22.08
C SER A 75 -8.15 1.24 -21.95
N GLU A 76 -7.74 0.59 -23.03
CA GLU A 76 -7.40 -0.83 -23.04
C GLU A 76 -6.20 -1.15 -22.13
N ASP A 77 -5.17 -0.31 -22.14
CA ASP A 77 -3.99 -0.46 -21.28
C ASP A 77 -4.33 -0.32 -19.79
N ILE A 78 -5.21 0.63 -19.46
CA ILE A 78 -5.74 0.83 -18.10
C ILE A 78 -6.55 -0.38 -17.65
N GLU A 79 -7.45 -0.90 -18.49
CA GLU A 79 -8.24 -2.09 -18.18
C GLU A 79 -7.36 -3.32 -17.96
N MET A 80 -6.36 -3.54 -18.81
CA MET A 80 -5.39 -4.62 -18.62
C MET A 80 -4.61 -4.46 -17.31
N ALA A 81 -4.21 -3.23 -16.97
CA ALA A 81 -3.52 -2.98 -15.71
C ALA A 81 -4.42 -3.27 -14.50
N LYS A 82 -5.68 -2.83 -14.53
CA LYS A 82 -6.67 -3.13 -13.49
C LYS A 82 -6.87 -4.64 -13.33
N ALA A 83 -7.04 -5.38 -14.43
CA ALA A 83 -7.20 -6.84 -14.41
C ALA A 83 -5.97 -7.54 -13.79
N ARG A 84 -4.75 -7.11 -14.15
CA ARG A 84 -3.50 -7.64 -13.56
C ARG A 84 -3.40 -7.36 -12.06
N VAL A 85 -3.76 -6.15 -11.64
CA VAL A 85 -3.74 -5.75 -10.23
C VAL A 85 -4.74 -6.52 -9.42
N GLU A 86 -5.96 -6.67 -9.92
CA GLU A 86 -7.00 -7.42 -9.23
C GLU A 86 -6.62 -8.89 -9.08
N GLY A 87 -6.09 -9.51 -10.14
CA GLY A 87 -5.66 -10.90 -10.11
C GLY A 87 -4.54 -11.16 -9.09
N CYS A 88 -3.49 -10.34 -9.09
CA CYS A 88 -2.40 -10.46 -8.10
C CYS A 88 -2.89 -10.19 -6.68
N SER A 89 -3.75 -9.17 -6.52
CA SER A 89 -4.31 -8.81 -5.22
C SER A 89 -5.17 -9.93 -4.65
N SER A 90 -6.00 -10.57 -5.47
CA SER A 90 -6.84 -11.70 -5.07
C SER A 90 -5.99 -12.90 -4.63
N PHE A 91 -4.94 -13.23 -5.41
CA PHE A 91 -3.98 -14.28 -5.02
C PHE A 91 -3.29 -13.99 -3.68
N LEU A 92 -2.76 -12.77 -3.48
CA LEU A 92 -2.07 -12.40 -2.24
C LEU A 92 -3.03 -12.32 -1.05
N LYS A 93 -4.27 -11.84 -1.24
CA LYS A 93 -5.31 -11.86 -0.19
C LYS A 93 -5.63 -13.30 0.23
N ALA A 94 -5.76 -14.22 -0.72
CA ALA A 94 -5.95 -15.63 -0.42
C ALA A 94 -4.76 -16.21 0.37
N ALA A 95 -3.53 -15.87 -0.03
CA ALA A 95 -2.32 -16.28 0.68
C ALA A 95 -2.25 -15.70 2.11
N ILE A 96 -2.64 -14.44 2.30
CA ILE A 96 -2.75 -13.81 3.63
C ILE A 96 -3.75 -14.57 4.49
N MET A 97 -4.96 -14.85 3.99
CA MET A 97 -5.96 -15.63 4.73
C MET A 97 -5.50 -17.04 5.07
N TRP A 98 -4.81 -17.72 4.15
CA TRP A 98 -4.18 -19.01 4.43
C TRP A 98 -3.15 -18.89 5.55
N SER A 99 -2.24 -17.91 5.48
CA SER A 99 -1.21 -17.71 6.51
C SER A 99 -1.79 -17.30 7.87
N ALA A 100 -2.92 -16.58 7.87
CA ALA A 100 -3.65 -16.22 9.08
C ALA A 100 -4.26 -17.45 9.78
N LYS A 101 -4.73 -18.41 8.97
CA LYS A 101 -5.37 -19.63 9.46
C LYS A 101 -4.39 -20.72 9.89
N TYR A 102 -3.26 -20.83 9.18
CA TYR A 102 -2.31 -21.93 9.36
C TYR A 102 -0.91 -21.47 9.78
N GLY A 103 -0.75 -20.21 10.18
CA GLY A 103 0.49 -19.62 10.69
C GLY A 103 0.36 -19.12 12.12
N VAL A 104 1.31 -18.26 12.51
CA VAL A 104 1.46 -17.79 13.90
C VAL A 104 0.72 -16.48 14.20
N ASP A 105 0.40 -15.69 13.18
CA ASP A 105 -0.29 -14.40 13.33
C ASP A 105 -1.69 -14.52 12.73
N SER A 106 -2.72 -14.24 13.55
CA SER A 106 -4.13 -14.24 13.11
C SER A 106 -4.46 -13.20 12.05
N ASN A 107 -3.59 -12.22 11.82
CA ASN A 107 -3.71 -11.23 10.76
C ASN A 107 -3.04 -11.68 9.44
N GLY A 108 -2.31 -12.80 9.45
CA GLY A 108 -1.53 -13.29 8.32
C GLY A 108 -0.09 -12.78 8.30
N SER A 109 0.71 -13.30 7.38
CA SER A 109 2.15 -13.02 7.30
C SER A 109 2.42 -11.55 6.95
N PRO A 110 3.21 -10.84 7.78
CA PRO A 110 3.60 -9.46 7.52
C PRO A 110 4.27 -9.29 6.15
N GLU A 111 5.10 -10.25 5.72
CA GLU A 111 5.76 -10.23 4.42
C GLU A 111 4.77 -10.25 3.25
N LEU A 112 3.70 -11.05 3.35
CA LEU A 112 2.64 -11.09 2.32
C LEU A 112 1.87 -9.77 2.26
N HIS A 113 1.65 -9.14 3.41
CA HIS A 113 1.07 -7.81 3.49
C HIS A 113 1.96 -6.77 2.80
N ILE A 114 3.27 -6.75 3.05
CA ILE A 114 4.22 -5.85 2.37
C ILE A 114 4.18 -6.06 0.85
N MET A 115 4.23 -7.32 0.40
CA MET A 115 4.19 -7.65 -1.03
C MET A 115 2.92 -7.11 -1.70
N LEU A 116 1.76 -7.24 -1.04
CA LEU A 116 0.50 -6.72 -1.56
C LEU A 116 0.49 -5.19 -1.60
N ALA A 117 0.99 -4.53 -0.56
CA ALA A 117 1.09 -3.08 -0.53
C ALA A 117 1.98 -2.52 -1.66
N GLU A 118 3.18 -3.08 -1.82
CA GLU A 118 4.14 -2.71 -2.87
C GLU A 118 3.53 -2.93 -4.27
N TYR A 119 2.81 -4.04 -4.48
CA TYR A 119 2.23 -4.35 -5.77
C TYR A 119 1.06 -3.41 -6.12
N ILE A 120 0.12 -3.19 -5.20
CA ILE A 120 -0.97 -2.23 -5.39
C ILE A 120 -0.39 -0.85 -5.69
N TYR A 121 0.58 -0.40 -4.90
CA TYR A 121 1.19 0.92 -5.09
C TYR A 121 1.87 1.08 -6.45
N SER A 122 2.68 0.09 -6.86
CA SER A 122 3.53 0.23 -8.05
C SER A 122 2.85 -0.15 -9.37
N LYS A 123 1.73 -0.89 -9.32
CA LYS A 123 1.08 -1.45 -10.52
C LYS A 123 -0.35 -0.97 -10.77
N SER A 124 -0.97 -0.28 -9.82
CA SER A 124 -2.30 0.31 -10.01
C SER A 124 -2.23 1.59 -10.84
N PRO A 125 -3.08 1.76 -11.88
CA PRO A 125 -3.24 3.04 -12.58
C PRO A 125 -3.55 4.17 -11.61
N GLU A 126 -4.41 3.88 -10.64
CA GLU A 126 -4.80 4.75 -9.54
C GLU A 126 -4.71 3.93 -8.26
N ALA A 127 -3.62 4.09 -7.52
CA ALA A 127 -3.40 3.32 -6.30
C ALA A 127 -4.31 3.82 -5.17
N ASP A 128 -5.12 2.91 -4.60
CA ASP A 128 -5.89 3.16 -3.39
C ASP A 128 -4.95 3.22 -2.18
N ILE A 129 -4.58 4.43 -1.77
CA ILE A 129 -3.61 4.67 -0.71
C ILE A 129 -4.11 4.21 0.66
N GLY A 130 -5.43 4.18 0.86
CA GLY A 130 -6.04 3.59 2.05
C GLY A 130 -5.69 2.10 2.16
N LYS A 131 -5.84 1.35 1.07
CA LYS A 131 -5.45 -0.07 1.02
C LYS A 131 -3.94 -0.28 1.13
N VAL A 132 -3.13 0.53 0.44
CA VAL A 132 -1.66 0.46 0.52
C VAL A 132 -1.20 0.66 1.96
N THR A 133 -1.69 1.71 2.62
CA THR A 133 -1.40 2.01 4.03
C THR A 133 -1.84 0.87 4.94
N TYR A 134 -3.06 0.35 4.76
CA TYR A 134 -3.57 -0.78 5.55
C TYR A 134 -2.62 -1.99 5.51
N HIS A 135 -2.15 -2.36 4.32
CA HIS A 135 -1.26 -3.50 4.16
C HIS A 135 0.15 -3.21 4.70
N PHE A 136 0.72 -2.02 4.51
CA PHE A 136 2.00 -1.68 5.14
C PHE A 136 1.95 -1.73 6.68
N MET A 137 0.87 -1.22 7.29
CA MET A 137 0.69 -1.28 8.74
C MET A 137 0.67 -2.72 9.29
N ARG A 138 0.12 -3.67 8.53
CA ARG A 138 0.14 -5.10 8.88
C ARG A 138 1.49 -5.76 8.57
N GLY A 139 2.26 -5.18 7.67
CA GLY A 139 3.60 -5.62 7.30
C GLY A 139 4.67 -5.32 8.35
N ASN A 140 4.44 -4.34 9.21
CA ASN A 140 5.35 -3.93 10.29
C ASN A 140 6.80 -3.70 9.82
N ASP A 141 6.95 -3.02 8.67
CA ASP A 141 8.23 -2.56 8.12
C ASP A 141 8.15 -1.04 7.88
N PRO A 142 8.42 -0.22 8.91
CA PRO A 142 8.34 1.23 8.78
C PRO A 142 9.26 1.79 7.73
N LYS A 143 10.39 1.13 7.46
CA LYS A 143 11.37 1.61 6.49
C LYS A 143 10.83 1.58 5.07
N LYS A 144 10.27 0.44 4.66
CA LYS A 144 9.59 0.32 3.37
C LYS A 144 8.33 1.16 3.28
N PHE A 145 7.60 1.28 4.39
CA PHE A 145 6.41 2.12 4.42
C PHE A 145 6.78 3.60 4.21
N ALA A 146 7.83 4.09 4.89
CA ALA A 146 8.38 5.43 4.67
C ALA A 146 8.76 5.65 3.20
N SER A 147 9.47 4.70 2.57
CA SER A 147 9.78 4.79 1.14
C SER A 147 8.56 4.95 0.25
N THR A 148 7.47 4.25 0.58
CA THR A 148 6.21 4.40 -0.17
C THR A 148 5.56 5.75 0.07
N LEU A 149 5.52 6.22 1.32
CA LEU A 149 5.00 7.54 1.67
C LEU A 149 5.78 8.65 0.95
N VAL A 150 7.11 8.66 1.02
CA VAL A 150 7.95 9.68 0.35
C VAL A 150 7.71 9.73 -1.15
N ASN A 151 7.62 8.55 -1.80
CA ASN A 151 7.30 8.49 -3.23
C ASN A 151 5.89 9.02 -3.56
N PHE A 152 4.97 9.00 -2.59
CA PHE A 152 3.62 9.52 -2.74
C PHE A 152 3.55 11.02 -2.51
N LEU A 153 4.33 11.59 -1.59
CA LEU A 153 4.33 13.04 -1.29
C LEU A 153 4.58 13.88 -2.54
N GLY A 154 5.51 13.46 -3.41
CA GLY A 154 5.77 14.14 -4.69
C GLY A 154 4.64 14.06 -5.73
N LYS A 155 3.55 13.34 -5.42
CA LYS A 155 2.38 13.14 -6.29
C LYS A 155 1.07 13.59 -5.63
N CYS A 156 1.10 14.05 -4.38
CA CYS A 156 -0.08 14.48 -3.64
C CYS A 156 -0.60 15.83 -4.13
N TYR A 157 -1.89 16.08 -3.93
CA TYR A 157 -2.41 17.44 -3.90
C TYR A 157 -1.85 18.19 -2.68
N LEU A 158 -1.65 19.50 -2.82
CA LEU A 158 -1.15 20.36 -1.74
C LEU A 158 -2.05 20.25 -0.49
N GLY A 159 -1.44 19.94 0.67
CA GLY A 159 -2.15 19.86 1.95
C GLY A 159 -2.71 18.48 2.31
N GLU A 160 -2.46 17.43 1.52
CA GLU A 160 -2.75 16.02 1.89
C GLU A 160 -1.50 15.26 2.38
N ASP A 161 -0.32 15.85 2.13
CA ASP A 161 1.00 15.32 2.43
C ASP A 161 1.23 15.10 3.94
N ASP A 162 0.91 16.11 4.75
CA ASP A 162 1.02 16.02 6.20
C ASP A 162 0.00 15.05 6.83
N LEU A 163 -1.23 15.00 6.29
CA LEU A 163 -2.29 14.08 6.72
C LEU A 163 -1.88 12.62 6.54
N MET A 164 -1.18 12.29 5.46
CA MET A 164 -0.72 10.92 5.20
C MET A 164 0.30 10.46 6.24
N ILE A 165 1.31 11.30 6.52
CA ILE A 165 2.33 10.99 7.53
C ILE A 165 1.70 10.90 8.92
N ALA A 166 0.85 11.88 9.28
CA ALA A 166 0.14 11.90 10.55
C ALA A 166 -0.73 10.64 10.76
N ARG A 167 -1.51 10.25 9.74
CA ARG A 167 -2.34 9.04 9.78
C ARG A 167 -1.50 7.80 10.03
N ALA A 168 -0.38 7.65 9.33
CA ALA A 168 0.51 6.51 9.47
C ALA A 168 1.14 6.43 10.88
N VAL A 169 1.64 7.55 11.41
CA VAL A 169 2.21 7.62 12.77
C VAL A 169 1.14 7.32 13.83
N LEU A 170 -0.02 7.97 13.76
CA LEU A 170 -1.12 7.76 14.72
C LEU A 170 -1.64 6.33 14.70
N ARG A 171 -1.65 5.66 13.53
CA ARG A 171 -2.01 4.24 13.45
C ARG A 171 -1.03 3.34 14.21
N TYR A 172 0.27 3.59 14.15
CA TYR A 172 1.24 2.82 14.97
C TYR A 172 1.05 3.09 16.46
N LEU A 173 0.78 4.34 16.84
CA LEU A 173 0.50 4.70 18.23
C LEU A 173 -0.75 3.99 18.78
N CYS A 174 -1.82 3.91 17.99
CA CYS A 174 -3.02 3.15 18.36
C CYS A 174 -2.79 1.65 18.57
N GLN A 175 -1.78 1.09 17.92
CA GLN A 175 -1.38 -0.31 18.12
C GLN A 175 -0.47 -0.48 19.33
N GLY A 176 -0.24 0.57 20.12
CA GLY A 176 0.72 0.58 21.23
C GLY A 176 2.17 0.52 20.77
N ASN A 177 2.44 0.80 19.50
CA ASN A 177 3.73 0.58 18.87
C ASN A 177 4.53 1.88 18.70
N LEU A 178 4.87 2.51 19.84
CA LEU A 178 5.61 3.78 19.87
C LEU A 178 6.97 3.68 19.15
N ARG A 179 7.66 2.54 19.25
CA ARG A 179 8.96 2.34 18.60
C ARG A 179 8.86 2.45 17.09
N GLU A 180 7.90 1.74 16.47
CA GLU A 180 7.73 1.78 15.02
C GLU A 180 7.11 3.11 14.54
N ALA A 181 6.31 3.78 15.38
CA ALA A 181 5.80 5.12 15.10
C ALA A 181 6.95 6.15 14.97
N ASN A 182 7.90 6.14 15.91
CA ASN A 182 9.10 6.96 15.87
C ASN A 182 9.98 6.60 14.67
N LEU A 183 10.23 5.31 14.44
CA LEU A 183 11.04 4.86 13.32
C LEU A 183 10.47 5.30 11.98
N LEU A 184 9.14 5.21 11.79
CA LEU A 184 8.48 5.72 10.58
C LEU A 184 8.72 7.22 10.41
N GLY A 185 8.52 8.02 11.46
CA GLY A 185 8.68 9.47 11.40
C GLY A 185 10.10 9.89 11.03
N GLU A 186 11.10 9.24 11.61
CA GLU A 186 12.52 9.50 11.32
C GLU A 186 12.91 9.04 9.91
N GLU A 187 12.49 7.84 9.50
CA GLU A 187 12.82 7.35 8.16
C GLU A 187 12.19 8.20 7.05
N VAL A 188 10.95 8.70 7.24
CA VAL A 188 10.33 9.64 6.29
C VAL A 188 11.19 10.90 6.14
N LYS A 189 11.68 11.48 7.25
CA LYS A 189 12.58 12.65 7.21
C LYS A 189 13.88 12.31 6.47
N THR A 190 14.58 11.25 6.89
CA THR A 190 15.86 10.85 6.30
C THR A 190 15.75 10.54 4.81
N GLN A 191 14.70 9.84 4.38
CA GLN A 191 14.54 9.51 2.96
C GLN A 191 14.17 10.74 2.12
N ILE A 192 13.43 11.70 2.68
CA ILE A 192 13.11 12.96 1.98
C ILE A 192 14.37 13.78 1.69
N GLU A 193 15.36 13.81 2.59
CA GLU A 193 16.64 14.52 2.39
C GLU A 193 17.39 14.07 1.13
N SER A 194 17.17 12.82 0.69
CA SER A 194 17.75 12.27 -0.54
C SER A 194 16.93 12.60 -1.79
N THR A 195 15.87 13.39 -1.67
CA THR A 195 14.96 13.77 -2.77
C THR A 195 14.87 15.30 -2.92
N LYS A 196 14.15 15.77 -3.94
CA LYS A 196 13.83 17.20 -4.12
C LYS A 196 12.49 17.60 -3.47
N ILE A 197 11.86 16.69 -2.73
CA ILE A 197 10.57 16.91 -2.08
C ILE A 197 10.81 17.68 -0.78
N GLU A 198 10.00 18.70 -0.50
CA GLU A 198 10.07 19.40 0.78
C GLU A 198 9.30 18.62 1.85
N PHE A 199 9.87 18.53 3.05
CA PHE A 199 9.16 17.95 4.19
C PHE A 199 8.01 18.88 4.62
N PRO A 200 6.79 18.37 4.88
CA PRO A 200 5.67 19.23 5.27
C PRO A 200 5.93 19.93 6.61
N THR A 201 5.92 21.27 6.61
CA THR A 201 6.20 22.11 7.80
C THR A 201 4.92 22.66 8.46
N SER A 202 3.88 21.82 8.56
CA SER A 202 2.56 22.24 9.05
C SER A 202 2.42 22.17 10.57
N LYS A 203 1.37 22.82 11.11
CA LYS A 203 0.97 22.68 12.53
C LYS A 203 0.62 21.22 12.89
N LEU A 204 0.14 20.42 11.93
CA LEU A 204 -0.13 19.01 12.17
C LEU A 204 1.17 18.21 12.35
N MET A 205 2.19 18.47 11.54
CA MET A 205 3.50 17.81 11.71
C MET A 205 4.18 18.21 13.01
N GLN A 206 4.01 19.46 13.46
CA GLN A 206 4.44 19.90 14.80
C GLN A 206 3.70 19.14 15.91
N PHE A 207 2.38 18.99 15.80
CA PHE A 207 1.59 18.19 16.73
C PHE A 207 2.11 16.75 16.82
N ILE A 208 2.32 16.09 15.68
CA ILE A 208 2.84 14.71 15.64
C ILE A 208 4.21 14.60 16.30
N THR A 209 5.11 15.56 16.02
CA THR A 209 6.44 15.59 16.63
C THR A 209 6.36 15.71 18.16
N TYR A 210 5.54 16.63 18.66
CA TYR A 210 5.37 16.81 20.11
C TYR A 210 4.63 15.64 20.76
N LEU A 211 3.67 15.01 20.06
CA LEU A 211 2.99 13.83 20.54
C LEU A 211 3.97 12.67 20.76
N LEU A 212 4.83 12.39 19.78
CA LEU A 212 5.86 11.35 19.89
C LEU A 212 6.83 11.64 21.05
N GLN A 213 7.36 12.86 21.14
CA GLN A 213 8.26 13.28 22.24
C GLN A 213 7.60 13.20 23.62
N MET A 214 6.30 13.53 23.71
CA MET A 214 5.54 13.43 24.95
C MET A 214 5.37 11.97 25.37
N MET A 215 5.08 11.07 24.43
CA MET A 215 4.92 9.64 24.70
C MET A 215 6.24 8.97 25.13
N GLU A 216 7.38 9.43 24.62
CA GLU A 216 8.71 8.95 25.06
C GLU A 216 9.05 9.33 26.51
N ARG A 217 8.53 10.47 26.97
CA ARG A 217 8.84 11.04 28.29
C ARG A 217 7.78 10.71 29.35
N ASP A 218 6.80 9.86 29.01
CA ASP A 218 5.62 9.55 29.83
C ASP A 218 4.93 10.81 30.40
N ALA A 219 4.86 11.86 29.58
CA ALA A 219 4.37 13.18 29.98
C ALA A 219 2.87 13.37 29.66
N LEU A 220 2.05 12.36 29.99
CA LEU A 220 0.59 12.34 29.73
C LEU A 220 -0.16 13.61 30.17
N PRO A 221 0.20 14.32 31.26
CA PRO A 221 -0.47 15.58 31.62
C PRO A 221 -0.43 16.66 30.53
N LEU A 222 0.53 16.60 29.60
CA LEU A 222 0.66 17.55 28.50
C LEU A 222 -0.26 17.24 27.31
N PHE A 223 -0.87 16.06 27.27
CA PHE A 223 -1.65 15.60 26.12
C PHE A 223 -2.85 16.49 25.83
N ASN A 224 -3.60 16.88 26.88
CA ASN A 224 -4.75 17.78 26.73
C ASN A 224 -4.34 19.16 26.20
N MET A 225 -3.17 19.66 26.62
CA MET A 225 -2.63 20.92 26.11
C MET A 225 -2.35 20.82 24.60
N LEU A 226 -1.71 19.73 24.16
CA LEU A 226 -1.46 19.49 22.73
C LEU A 226 -2.77 19.41 21.95
N ARG A 227 -3.78 18.67 22.42
CA ARG A 227 -5.08 18.58 21.75
C ARG A 227 -5.76 19.93 21.58
N VAL A 228 -5.73 20.78 22.62
CA VAL A 228 -6.34 22.11 22.57
C VAL A 228 -5.59 23.02 21.59
N ASN A 229 -4.26 23.06 21.70
CA ASN A 229 -3.42 23.97 20.89
C ASN A 229 -3.41 23.61 19.40
N TYR A 230 -3.58 22.34 19.07
CA TYR A 230 -3.56 21.83 17.70
C TYR A 230 -4.93 21.41 17.17
N LYS A 231 -6.01 21.79 17.86
CA LYS A 231 -7.39 21.38 17.51
C LYS A 231 -7.72 21.59 16.04
N SER A 232 -7.46 22.77 15.48
CA SER A 232 -7.75 23.07 14.06
C SER A 232 -7.00 22.16 13.08
N SER A 233 -5.84 21.63 13.47
CA SER A 233 -5.05 20.70 12.65
C SER A 233 -5.54 19.26 12.79
N ILE A 234 -6.00 18.88 13.98
CA ILE A 234 -6.58 17.56 14.26
C ILE A 234 -7.96 17.43 13.59
N ASP A 235 -8.79 18.48 13.68
CA ASP A 235 -10.15 18.52 13.12
C ASP A 235 -10.20 18.39 11.58
N ARG A 236 -9.05 18.48 10.88
CA ARG A 236 -8.94 18.25 9.42
C ARG A 236 -9.25 16.81 9.02
N GLU A 237 -9.05 15.86 9.94
CA GLU A 237 -9.33 14.44 9.72
C GLU A 237 -10.11 13.91 10.92
N PRO A 238 -11.43 13.72 10.80
CA PRO A 238 -12.27 13.24 11.90
C PRO A 238 -11.75 11.95 12.53
N ALA A 239 -11.13 11.05 11.74
CA ALA A 239 -10.54 9.81 12.24
C ALA A 239 -9.42 10.06 13.26
N PHE A 240 -8.82 11.25 13.31
CA PHE A 240 -7.80 11.61 14.30
C PHE A 240 -8.34 11.72 15.72
N HIS A 241 -9.63 11.98 15.90
CA HIS A 241 -10.23 12.04 17.24
C HIS A 241 -10.40 10.66 17.90
N GLU A 242 -10.54 9.60 17.10
CA GLU A 242 -10.69 8.23 17.60
C GLU A 242 -9.33 7.61 17.98
N VAL A 243 -8.24 8.18 17.43
CA VAL A 243 -6.86 7.69 17.56
C VAL A 243 -5.98 8.59 18.43
N SER A 244 -6.53 9.69 18.97
CA SER A 244 -5.87 10.62 19.90
C SER A 244 -6.63 10.74 21.22
#